data_AF-A0A6I0EDM7-F1
#
_entry.id   AF-A0A6I0EDM7-F1
#
_cell.length_a   1.000
_cell.length_b   1.000
_cell.length_c   1.000
_cell.angle_alpha   90.00
_cell.angle_beta   90.00
_cell.angle_gamma   90.00
#
_symmetry.space_group_name_H-M   'P 1'
#
loop_
_entity.id
_entity.type
_entity.pdbx_description
1 polymer ?
#
loop_
_entity_poly.entity_id
_entity_poly.type
_entity_poly.pdbx_seq_one_letter_code
_entity_poly.pdbx_strand_id
1 'polypeptide(L)'
;MYATRLAAAALAPAAGLGIIAASAQALPVDAMSCKELWVKRNQIYKANGYCFKTEKAIKYFGNADCYIDVPLSKKEMKRVMTYRHWEEGRGQRLLIA
;
A
#
# COMPACT_ATOMS: atom_id res chain seq x y z
N MET A 1 29.49 20.84 -39.77
CA MET A 1 30.82 20.40 -39.30
C MET A 1 30.60 19.32 -38.25
N TYR A 2 31.02 18.09 -38.54
CA TYR A 2 30.87 16.93 -37.65
C TYR A 2 31.90 17.02 -36.50
N ALA A 3 31.47 16.79 -35.26
CA ALA A 3 32.37 16.61 -34.12
C ALA A 3 31.89 15.41 -33.28
N THR A 4 32.35 14.23 -33.72
CA THR A 4 32.81 13.05 -32.97
C THR A 4 32.20 12.73 -31.60
N ARG A 5 31.56 11.54 -31.54
CA ARG A 5 31.24 10.81 -30.32
C ARG A 5 32.51 10.22 -29.71
N LEU A 6 32.70 10.38 -28.40
CA LEU A 6 33.61 9.55 -27.61
C LEU A 6 32.78 8.71 -26.65
N ALA A 7 32.72 7.41 -26.93
CA ALA A 7 32.25 6.39 -26.02
C ALA A 7 33.42 5.99 -25.11
N ALA A 8 33.28 6.19 -23.80
CA ALA A 8 34.15 5.55 -22.82
C ALA A 8 33.42 4.30 -22.31
N ALA A 9 33.74 3.15 -22.91
CA ALA A 9 33.37 1.85 -22.37
C ALA A 9 34.23 1.58 -21.13
N ALA A 10 33.66 1.80 -19.94
CA ALA A 10 34.28 1.35 -18.70
C ALA A 10 33.97 -0.14 -18.50
N LEU A 11 34.93 -1.00 -18.87
CA LEU A 11 34.98 -2.39 -18.46
C LEU A 11 35.39 -2.43 -16.97
N ALA A 12 34.42 -2.64 -16.09
CA ALA A 12 34.66 -2.96 -14.68
C ALA A 12 34.59 -4.49 -14.46
N PRO A 13 35.49 -5.09 -13.66
CA PRO A 13 35.63 -6.53 -13.51
C PRO A 13 34.48 -7.18 -12.74
N ALA A 14 34.19 -8.43 -13.12
CA ALA A 14 33.11 -9.28 -12.62
C ALA A 14 33.36 -9.79 -11.18
N ALA A 15 32.53 -9.32 -10.25
CA ALA A 15 32.17 -10.02 -9.01
C ALA A 15 30.73 -9.61 -8.66
N GLY A 16 29.78 -10.08 -9.47
CA GLY A 16 28.38 -9.69 -9.37
C GLY A 16 27.68 -10.37 -8.20
N LEU A 17 27.68 -9.72 -7.02
CA LEU A 17 26.60 -9.90 -6.06
C LEU A 17 25.34 -9.32 -6.71
N GLY A 18 24.58 -10.19 -7.41
CA GLY A 18 23.33 -9.84 -8.06
C GLY A 18 22.35 -9.31 -7.03
N ILE A 19 22.18 -7.99 -6.98
CA ILE A 19 21.09 -7.37 -6.25
C ILE A 19 19.82 -7.70 -7.04
N ILE A 20 19.14 -8.79 -6.66
CA ILE A 20 17.77 -9.02 -7.07
C ILE A 20 16.91 -7.92 -6.42
N ALA A 21 16.71 -6.83 -7.15
CA ALA A 21 15.74 -5.81 -6.79
C ALA A 21 14.34 -6.44 -6.89
N ALA A 22 13.80 -6.90 -5.77
CA ALA A 22 12.42 -7.36 -5.70
C ALA A 22 11.50 -6.18 -6.02
N SER A 23 10.92 -6.18 -7.22
CA SER A 23 9.91 -5.19 -7.58
C SER A 23 8.64 -5.47 -6.77
N ALA A 24 8.23 -4.52 -5.93
CA ALA A 24 6.97 -4.61 -5.21
C ALA A 24 5.81 -4.43 -6.20
N GLN A 25 5.36 -5.53 -6.79
CA GLN A 25 4.20 -5.55 -7.68
C GLN A 25 2.93 -5.40 -6.84
N ALA A 26 2.14 -4.38 -7.11
CA ALA A 26 0.83 -4.24 -6.47
C ALA A 26 -0.12 -5.29 -7.06
N LEU A 27 -0.64 -6.19 -6.21
CA LEU A 27 -1.69 -7.11 -6.62
C LEU A 27 -2.92 -6.33 -7.10
N PRO A 28 -3.62 -6.82 -8.14
CA PRO A 28 -4.87 -6.23 -8.56
C PRO A 28 -5.95 -6.47 -7.48
N VAL A 29 -6.86 -5.50 -7.31
CA VAL A 29 -7.78 -5.46 -6.14
C VAL A 29 -8.77 -6.64 -6.14
N ASP A 30 -9.14 -7.12 -7.31
CA ASP A 30 -9.99 -8.29 -7.55
C ASP A 30 -9.29 -9.63 -7.28
N ALA A 31 -7.96 -9.66 -7.14
CA ALA A 31 -7.24 -10.84 -6.69
C ALA A 31 -7.04 -10.89 -5.17
N MET A 32 -7.30 -9.80 -4.45
CA MET A 32 -7.04 -9.71 -3.00
C MET A 32 -8.07 -10.48 -2.18
N SER A 33 -7.62 -11.17 -1.14
CA SER A 33 -8.49 -11.76 -0.12
C SER A 33 -9.25 -10.67 0.67
N CYS A 34 -10.36 -11.05 1.31
CA CYS A 34 -11.13 -10.13 2.16
C CYS A 34 -10.26 -9.54 3.29
N LYS A 35 -9.33 -10.32 3.84
CA LYS A 35 -8.37 -9.84 4.84
C LYS A 35 -7.44 -8.77 4.25
N GLU A 36 -6.90 -8.98 3.05
CA GLU A 36 -6.02 -8.00 2.41
C GLU A 36 -6.77 -6.71 2.06
N LEU A 37 -8.00 -6.82 1.56
CA LEU A 37 -8.87 -5.67 1.30
C LEU A 37 -9.13 -4.87 2.58
N TRP A 38 -9.48 -5.56 3.68
CA TRP A 38 -9.64 -4.96 4.99
C TRP A 38 -8.35 -4.28 5.46
N VAL A 39 -7.19 -4.92 5.31
CA VAL A 39 -5.91 -4.31 5.70
C VAL A 39 -5.64 -3.07 4.86
N LYS A 40 -5.76 -3.13 3.53
CA LYS A 40 -5.51 -1.99 2.64
C LYS A 40 -6.43 -0.82 2.92
N ARG A 41 -7.70 -1.08 3.23
CA ARG A 41 -8.67 -0.05 3.61
C ARG A 41 -8.31 0.59 4.95
N ASN A 42 -7.99 -0.20 5.97
CA ASN A 42 -7.67 0.31 7.30
C ASN A 42 -6.28 0.96 7.38
N GLN A 43 -5.33 0.56 6.52
CA GLN A 43 -4.03 1.22 6.40
C GLN A 43 -4.18 2.70 6.02
N ILE A 44 -5.20 3.06 5.22
CA ILE A 44 -5.47 4.47 4.85
C ILE A 44 -5.85 5.27 6.10
N TYR A 45 -6.74 4.72 6.93
CA TYR A 45 -7.12 5.35 8.19
C TYR A 45 -5.92 5.48 9.14
N LYS A 46 -5.11 4.42 9.29
CA LYS A 46 -3.90 4.46 10.15
C LYS A 46 -2.90 5.51 9.66
N ALA A 47 -2.67 5.60 8.35
CA ALA A 47 -1.74 6.56 7.77
C ALA A 47 -2.15 8.02 8.01
N ASN A 48 -3.45 8.28 8.18
CA ASN A 48 -3.94 9.60 8.52
C ASN A 48 -4.05 9.83 10.05
N GLY A 49 -3.72 8.82 10.87
CA GLY A 49 -3.75 8.92 12.34
C GLY A 49 -5.09 8.58 12.97
N TYR A 50 -5.98 7.83 12.31
CA TYR A 50 -7.29 7.47 12.87
C TYR A 50 -7.18 6.56 14.11
N CYS A 51 -7.94 6.86 15.17
CA CYS A 51 -8.09 6.00 16.34
C CYS A 51 -9.12 4.89 16.10
N PHE A 52 -8.68 3.64 15.95
CA PHE A 52 -9.56 2.48 15.76
C PHE A 52 -10.40 2.19 17.02
N LYS A 53 -11.67 1.80 16.84
CA LYS A 53 -12.61 1.54 17.96
C LYS A 53 -12.88 0.05 18.16
N THR A 54 -12.74 -0.75 17.11
CA THR A 54 -12.90 -2.21 17.22
C THR A 54 -11.66 -2.91 17.77
N GLU A 55 -11.86 -3.90 18.64
CA GLU A 55 -10.77 -4.69 19.24
C GLU A 55 -9.87 -5.35 18.18
N LYS A 56 -10.46 -5.87 17.10
CA LYS A 56 -9.71 -6.46 15.98
C LYS A 56 -8.76 -5.45 15.33
N ALA A 57 -9.24 -4.24 15.04
CA ALA A 57 -8.42 -3.22 14.40
C ALA A 57 -7.37 -2.65 15.35
N ILE A 58 -7.72 -2.47 16.63
CA ILE A 58 -6.78 -2.07 17.69
C ILE A 58 -5.67 -3.11 17.83
N LYS A 59 -5.99 -4.41 17.89
CA LYS A 59 -4.99 -5.49 17.97
C LYS A 59 -4.07 -5.55 16.74
N TYR A 60 -4.58 -5.23 15.55
CA TYR A 60 -3.81 -5.32 14.32
C TYR A 60 -2.96 -4.07 14.03
N PHE A 61 -3.52 -2.86 14.23
CA PHE A 61 -2.89 -1.60 13.84
C PHE A 61 -2.41 -0.75 15.02
N GLY A 62 -2.98 -0.96 16.20
CA GLY A 62 -2.75 -0.15 17.39
C GLY A 62 -3.30 1.27 17.28
N ASN A 63 -3.46 1.90 18.44
CA ASN A 63 -3.87 3.30 18.58
C ASN A 63 -2.76 4.19 19.13
N ALA A 64 -1.50 3.74 19.10
CA ALA A 64 -0.38 4.64 19.37
C ALA A 64 -0.42 5.81 18.36
N ASP A 65 -0.28 7.02 18.90
CA ASP A 65 -0.15 8.29 18.17
C ASP A 65 -1.30 8.59 17.20
N CYS A 66 -2.53 8.23 17.58
CA CYS A 66 -3.73 8.58 16.82
C CYS A 66 -4.36 9.89 17.30
N TYR A 67 -5.13 10.54 16.42
CA TYR A 67 -5.79 11.82 16.63
C TYR A 67 -7.31 11.72 16.43
N ILE A 68 -8.04 12.67 17.00
CA ILE A 68 -9.48 12.86 16.79
C ILE A 68 -9.65 13.71 15.52
N ASP A 69 -10.68 13.42 14.71
CA ASP A 69 -11.05 14.13 13.48
C ASP A 69 -9.99 14.12 12.37
N VAL A 70 -9.77 12.93 11.82
CA VAL A 70 -8.81 12.69 10.76
C VAL A 70 -9.49 12.80 9.37
N PRO A 71 -9.27 13.88 8.61
CA PRO A 71 -9.87 14.03 7.30
C PRO A 71 -9.16 13.15 6.26
N LEU A 72 -9.94 12.50 5.39
CA LEU A 72 -9.40 11.81 4.23
C LEU A 72 -9.53 12.71 3.00
N SER A 73 -8.51 12.74 2.15
CA SER A 73 -8.64 13.36 0.83
C SER A 73 -9.67 12.61 -0.03
N LYS A 74 -10.20 13.29 -1.06
CA LYS A 74 -11.12 12.67 -2.03
C LYS A 74 -10.54 11.39 -2.67
N LYS A 75 -9.22 11.37 -2.93
CA LYS A 75 -8.51 10.23 -3.51
C LYS A 75 -8.46 9.05 -2.54
N GLU A 76 -8.16 9.31 -1.27
CA GLU A 76 -8.13 8.29 -0.23
C GLU A 76 -9.52 7.72 0.02
N MET A 77 -10.53 8.59 0.12
CA MET A 77 -11.92 8.15 0.25
C MET A 77 -12.33 7.28 -0.93
N LYS A 78 -11.96 7.64 -2.17
CA LYS A 78 -12.20 6.80 -3.35
C LYS A 78 -11.56 5.40 -3.18
N ARG A 79 -10.32 5.32 -2.72
CA ARG A 79 -9.63 4.04 -2.47
C ARG A 79 -10.31 3.22 -1.36
N VAL A 80 -10.71 3.87 -0.27
CA VAL A 80 -11.47 3.23 0.81
C VAL A 80 -12.73 2.59 0.25
N MET A 81 -13.48 3.33 -0.57
CA MET A 81 -14.70 2.85 -1.20
C MET A 81 -14.44 1.72 -2.19
N THR A 82 -13.34 1.78 -2.96
CA THR A 82 -12.92 0.67 -3.82
C THR A 82 -12.70 -0.61 -3.01
N TYR A 83 -11.91 -0.58 -1.95
CA TYR A 83 -11.67 -1.78 -1.14
C TYR A 83 -12.96 -2.29 -0.48
N ARG A 84 -13.81 -1.38 0.01
CA ARG A 84 -15.10 -1.73 0.62
C ARG A 84 -16.03 -2.44 -0.36
N HIS A 85 -16.12 -1.96 -1.61
CA HIS A 85 -16.91 -2.60 -2.66
C HIS A 85 -16.50 -4.07 -2.86
N TRP A 86 -15.20 -4.34 -2.91
CA TRP A 86 -14.69 -5.71 -3.06
C TRP A 86 -14.85 -6.57 -1.81
N GLU A 87 -14.84 -5.99 -0.60
CA GLU A 87 -15.20 -6.71 0.64
C GLU A 87 -16.68 -7.16 0.61
N GLU A 88 -17.58 -6.26 0.20
CA GLU A 88 -19.02 -6.50 0.10
C GLU A 88 -19.35 -7.55 -0.96
N GLY A 89 -18.73 -7.46 -2.15
CA GLY A 89 -18.93 -8.42 -3.24
C GLY A 89 -18.50 -9.86 -2.90
N ARG A 90 -17.66 -10.05 -1.87
CA ARG A 90 -17.21 -11.36 -1.38
C ARG A 90 -17.99 -11.86 -0.16
N GLY A 91 -19.04 -11.14 0.27
CA GLY A 91 -19.90 -11.53 1.38
C GLY A 91 -19.24 -11.50 2.77
N GLN A 92 -18.04 -10.92 2.90
CA GLN A 92 -17.32 -10.80 4.17
C GLN A 92 -17.03 -9.34 4.47
N ARG A 93 -18.04 -8.64 4.98
CA ARG A 93 -17.81 -7.33 5.60
C ARG A 93 -17.17 -7.54 6.97
N LEU A 94 -15.84 -7.55 6.99
CA LEU A 94 -15.10 -7.53 8.24
C LEU A 94 -15.39 -6.20 8.94
N LEU A 95 -15.91 -6.27 10.18
CA LEU A 95 -16.26 -5.08 10.96
C LEU A 95 -15.08 -4.09 10.98
N ILE A 96 -15.45 -2.83 10.78
CA ILE A 96 -14.55 -1.70 10.55
C ILE A 96 -14.24 -1.00 11.87
N ALA A 97 -13.08 -0.33 11.90
CA ALA A 97 -12.71 0.80 12.75
C ALA A 97 -13.80 1.31 13.71
#